data_AF-A0A662J583-F1
#
_entry.id   AF-A0A662J583-F1
#
_cell.length_a   1.000
_cell.length_b   1.000
_cell.length_c   1.000
_cell.angle_alpha   90.00
_cell.angle_beta   90.00
_cell.angle_gamma   90.00
#
_symmetry.space_group_name_H-M   'P 1'
#
loop_
_entity.id
_entity.type
_entity.pdbx_description
1 polymer ?
#
loop_
_entity_poly.entity_id
_entity_poly.type
_entity_poly.pdbx_seq_one_letter_code
_entity_poly.pdbx_strand_id
1 'polypeptide(L)' 'MRSGGKERVKPEKSLDNPLREVEVCMNPWNGECRSTEIAVYIYHGGERLPVCRRCWIELADGDYEWGEWPGQPKPPGRR' A
#
# COMPACT_ATOMS: atom_id res chain seq x y z
N MET A 1 2.99 -7.27 55.68
CA MET A 1 3.26 -6.30 54.60
C MET A 1 3.40 -7.02 53.26
N ARG A 2 2.65 -6.54 52.25
CA ARG A 2 2.80 -6.66 50.79
C ARG A 2 2.76 -8.06 50.13
N SER A 3 1.54 -8.46 49.79
CA SER A 3 1.19 -9.47 48.78
C SER A 3 1.78 -9.09 47.41
N GLY A 4 2.58 -9.96 46.81
CA GLY A 4 3.10 -9.81 45.45
C GLY A 4 2.00 -10.07 44.42
N GLY A 5 1.65 -9.05 43.63
CA GLY A 5 0.69 -9.16 42.53
C GLY A 5 1.27 -10.02 41.40
N LYS A 6 0.52 -11.04 40.98
CA LYS A 6 0.81 -11.77 39.73
C LYS A 6 0.41 -10.86 38.57
N GLU A 7 1.39 -10.34 37.85
CA GLU A 7 1.17 -9.61 36.61
C GLU A 7 0.45 -10.52 35.61
N ARG A 8 -0.77 -10.13 35.23
CA ARG A 8 -1.53 -10.83 34.18
C ARG A 8 -0.92 -10.43 32.83
N VAL A 9 -0.08 -11.28 32.28
CA VAL A 9 0.30 -11.17 30.87
C VAL A 9 -0.97 -11.31 30.04
N LYS A 10 -1.33 -10.25 29.31
CA LYS A 10 -2.48 -10.24 28.40
C LYS A 10 -2.16 -11.18 27.22
N PRO A 11 -3.08 -12.06 26.81
CA PRO A 11 -2.84 -12.87 25.62
C PRO A 11 -2.71 -11.95 24.42
N GLU A 12 -1.56 -12.02 23.77
CA GLU A 12 -1.33 -11.37 22.49
C GLU A 12 -2.34 -11.95 21.51
N LYS A 13 -3.21 -11.10 20.98
CA LYS A 13 -4.30 -11.52 20.10
C LYS A 13 -3.67 -12.25 18.91
N SER A 14 -3.90 -13.56 18.83
CA SER A 14 -3.64 -14.39 17.66
C SER A 14 -4.29 -13.73 16.46
N LEU A 15 -3.48 -13.06 15.64
CA LEU A 15 -3.87 -12.38 14.41
C LEU A 15 -3.84 -13.34 13.22
N ASP A 16 -3.93 -14.64 13.46
CA ASP A 16 -4.16 -15.69 12.47
C ASP A 16 -5.65 -15.77 12.15
N ASN A 17 -6.16 -14.77 11.41
CA ASN A 17 -7.34 -15.00 10.59
C ASN A 17 -6.85 -15.58 9.25
N PRO A 18 -7.01 -16.88 8.96
CA PRO A 18 -6.48 -17.53 7.76
C PRO A 18 -7.15 -17.09 6.45
N LEU A 19 -8.12 -16.17 6.51
CA LEU A 19 -8.86 -15.63 5.38
C LEU A 19 -8.63 -14.12 5.16
N ARG A 20 -7.48 -13.57 5.58
CA ARG A 20 -7.10 -12.25 5.05
C ARG A 20 -6.83 -12.42 3.56
N GLU A 21 -7.68 -11.86 2.72
CA GLU A 21 -7.38 -11.66 1.30
C GLU A 21 -6.00 -11.01 1.22
N VAL A 22 -5.01 -11.78 0.78
CA VAL A 22 -3.63 -11.29 0.71
C VAL A 22 -3.56 -10.41 -0.53
N GLU A 23 -3.54 -9.10 -0.31
CA GLU A 23 -3.36 -8.14 -1.40
C GLU A 23 -2.03 -8.40 -2.11
N VAL A 24 -2.10 -8.49 -3.44
CA VAL A 24 -0.95 -8.72 -4.32
C VAL A 24 -0.73 -7.51 -5.19
N CYS A 25 0.52 -7.28 -5.57
CA CYS A 25 0.90 -6.25 -6.52
C CYS A 25 0.07 -6.38 -7.81
N MET A 26 -0.49 -5.27 -8.25
CA MET A 26 -1.21 -5.13 -9.51
C MET A 26 -0.57 -3.99 -10.32
N ASN A 27 0.76 -4.00 -10.42
CA ASN A 27 1.48 -3.01 -11.22
C ASN A 27 1.01 -3.09 -12.70
N PRO A 28 0.35 -2.06 -13.25
CA PRO A 28 -0.15 -2.10 -14.62
C PRO A 28 0.97 -2.09 -15.67
N TRP A 29 2.17 -1.64 -15.31
CA TRP A 29 3.35 -1.61 -16.19
C TRP A 29 4.19 -2.89 -16.14
N ASN A 30 3.96 -3.77 -15.15
CA ASN A 30 4.65 -5.05 -15.01
C ASN A 30 3.64 -6.12 -14.55
N GLY A 31 2.90 -6.66 -15.53
CA GLY A 31 1.70 -7.47 -15.31
C GLY A 31 1.89 -8.85 -14.66
N GLU A 32 3.11 -9.24 -14.29
CA GLU A 32 3.40 -10.56 -13.71
C GLU A 32 3.83 -10.53 -12.23
N CYS A 33 3.84 -9.35 -11.58
CA CYS A 33 4.25 -9.25 -10.17
C CYS A 33 3.19 -9.86 -9.22
N ARG A 34 3.61 -10.77 -8.33
CA ARG A 34 2.75 -11.38 -7.28
C ARG A 34 3.23 -11.08 -5.86
N SER A 35 4.07 -10.07 -5.69
CA SER A 35 4.56 -9.66 -4.37
C SER A 35 3.43 -9.10 -3.53
N THR A 36 3.44 -9.42 -2.24
CA THR A 36 2.47 -8.96 -1.23
C THR A 36 3.03 -7.81 -0.38
N GLU A 37 4.27 -7.38 -0.64
CA GLU A 37 4.93 -6.25 0.03
C GLU A 37 4.46 -4.92 -0.58
N ILE A 38 3.18 -4.59 -0.39
CA ILE A 38 2.56 -3.37 -0.94
C ILE A 38 3.18 -2.12 -0.29
N ALA A 39 3.66 -1.21 -1.14
CA ALA A 39 4.27 0.06 -0.71
C ALA A 39 3.38 1.26 -0.98
N VAL A 40 2.64 1.25 -2.09
CA VAL A 40 1.79 2.38 -2.52
C VAL A 40 0.53 1.88 -3.23
N TYR A 41 -0.48 2.74 -3.26
CA TYR A 41 -1.66 2.58 -4.11
C TYR A 41 -1.67 3.68 -5.15
N ILE A 42 -1.86 3.31 -6.41
CA ILE A 42 -1.94 4.24 -7.54
C ILE A 42 -3.34 4.24 -8.11
N TYR A 43 -3.69 5.28 -8.86
CA TYR A 43 -4.87 5.26 -9.72
C TYR A 43 -4.43 5.09 -11.17
N HIS A 44 -4.98 4.09 -11.85
CA HIS A 44 -4.73 3.83 -13.27
C HIS A 44 -6.05 3.42 -13.92
N GLY A 45 -6.44 4.08 -15.02
CA GLY A 45 -7.72 3.80 -15.70
C GLY A 45 -8.97 4.03 -14.83
N GLY A 46 -8.86 4.84 -13.76
CA GLY A 46 -9.94 5.04 -12.78
C GLY A 46 -9.99 3.99 -11.66
N GLU A 47 -9.13 2.98 -11.69
CA GLU A 47 -9.06 1.92 -10.68
C GLU A 47 -7.90 2.18 -9.71
N ARG A 48 -8.14 1.89 -8.42
CA ARG A 48 -7.11 1.95 -7.38
C ARG A 48 -6.36 0.63 -7.31
N LEU A 49 -5.06 0.64 -7.64
CA LEU A 49 -4.24 -0.57 -7.74
C LEU A 49 -3.13 -0.58 -6.69
N PRO A 50 -2.92 -1.69 -5.97
CA PRO A 50 -1.76 -1.86 -5.08
C PRO A 50 -0.47 -2.08 -5.87
N VAL A 51 0.63 -1.44 -5.49
CA VAL A 51 1.97 -1.63 -6.08
C VAL A 51 2.98 -1.97 -4.99
N CYS A 52 3.75 -3.05 -5.22
CA CYS A 52 4.77 -3.49 -4.28
C CYS A 52 5.99 -2.58 -4.26
N ARG A 53 6.80 -2.71 -3.21
CA ARG A 53 8.03 -1.92 -3.04
C ARG A 53 8.99 -1.99 -4.22
N ARG A 54 9.23 -3.19 -4.78
CA ARG A 54 10.15 -3.37 -5.91
C ARG A 54 9.66 -2.62 -7.15
N CYS A 55 8.40 -2.86 -7.54
CA CYS A 55 7.79 -2.19 -8.68
C CYS A 55 7.71 -0.68 -8.48
N TRP A 56 7.45 -0.21 -7.26
CA TRP A 56 7.45 1.23 -6.99
C TRP A 56 8.82 1.87 -7.21
N ILE A 57 9.90 1.21 -6.79
CA ILE A 57 11.27 1.71 -7.02
C ILE A 57 11.55 1.79 -8.53
N GLU A 58 11.20 0.75 -9.30
CA GLU A 58 11.35 0.74 -10.76
C GLU A 58 10.54 1.86 -11.44
N LEU A 59 9.30 2.10 -10.99
CA LEU A 59 8.46 3.18 -11.51
C LEU A 59 8.99 4.57 -11.14
N ALA A 60 9.49 4.74 -9.92
CA ALA A 60 10.01 6.02 -9.44
C ALA A 60 11.35 6.40 -10.09
N ASP A 61 12.12 5.41 -10.54
CA ASP A 61 13.36 5.60 -11.29
C ASP A 61 13.09 5.80 -12.80
N GLY A 62 11.91 5.38 -13.28
CA GLY A 62 11.47 5.54 -14.67
C GLY A 62 10.90 6.92 -14.99
N ASP A 63 10.79 7.21 -16.29
CA ASP A 63 10.24 8.46 -16.82
C ASP A 63 8.73 8.39 -17.04
N TYR A 64 7.99 7.96 -16.00
CA TYR A 64 6.54 7.86 -16.05
C TYR A 64 5.90 9.16 -15.55
N GLU A 65 5.32 9.93 -16.46
CA GLU A 65 4.58 11.14 -16.11
C GLU A 65 3.19 10.83 -15.56
N TRP A 66 2.84 11.47 -14.45
CA TRP A 66 1.48 11.49 -13.95
C TRP A 66 0.66 12.48 -14.78
N GLY A 67 -0.24 11.98 -15.62
CA GLY A 67 -1.04 12.82 -16.53
C GLY A 67 -2.01 13.78 -15.84
N GLU A 68 -2.47 14.80 -16.57
CA GLU A 68 -3.55 15.70 -16.15
C GLU A 68 -4.86 14.91 -16.02
N TRP A 69 -5.38 14.76 -14.80
CA TRP A 69 -6.65 14.08 -14.58
C TRP A 69 -7.80 14.86 -15.24
N PRO A 70 -8.55 14.30 -16.21
CA PRO A 70 -9.70 14.98 -16.78
C PRO A 70 -10.74 15.20 -15.67
N GLY A 71 -10.97 16.46 -15.29
CA GLY A 71 -11.94 16.84 -14.27
C GLY A 71 -11.37 17.34 -12.94
N GLN A 72 -10.05 17.46 -12.78
CA GLN A 72 -9.49 18.24 -11.66
C GLN A 72 -9.30 19.71 -12.08
N PRO A 73 -9.73 20.70 -11.26
CA PRO A 73 -9.41 22.09 -11.53
C PRO A 73 -7.89 22.28 -11.48
N LYS A 74 -7.31 22.90 -12.52
CA LYS A 74 -5.89 23.24 -12.54
C LYS A 74 -5.56 24.05 -11.28
N PRO A 75 -4.53 23.68 -10.50
CA PRO A 75 -4.12 24.49 -9.36
C PRO A 75 -3.78 25.90 -9.89
N PRO A 76 -4.20 26.98 -9.19
CA PRO A 76 -3.94 28.33 -9.67
C PRO A 76 -2.44 28.49 -9.86
N GLY A 77 -2.05 28.90 -11.08
CA GLY A 77 -0.65 29.09 -11.43
C GLY A 77 0.01 30.03 -10.43
N ARG A 78 1.15 29.62 -9.86
CA ARG A 78 1.98 30.52 -9.06
C ARG A 78 2.48 31.62 -10.01
N ARG A 79 2.15 32.87 -9.68
CA ARG A 79 2.73 34.07 -10.30
C ARG A 79 4.21 34.20 -9.93
#